data_AF-A0A076PU41-F1
#
_entry.id   AF-A0A076PU41-F1
#
_cell.length_a   1.000
_cell.length_b   1.000
_cell.length_c   1.000
_cell.angle_alpha   90.00
_cell.angle_beta   90.00
_cell.angle_gamma   90.00
#
_symmetry.space_group_name_H-M   'P 1'
#
loop_
_entity.id
_entity.type
_entity.pdbx_description
1 polymer ?
#
loop_
_entity_poly.entity_id
_entity_poly.type
_entity_poly.pdbx_seq_one_letter_code
_entity_poly.pdbx_strand_id
1 'polypeptide(L)'
;DGADYVGTYGVNAEGSSLKLNFVTTGANTNVGSRNYLMASDAEYQMFKLLNQEFTFDVDVSNLPCGNLAGLNGALYFVSMSADGGLSEYPTNKAGAQYGTGYCDSQCPQDIKFIDGMANIEDWTPESNSANSGTGSMGTCCDEMDIWEA
;
A
#
# COMPACT_ATOMS: atom_id res chain seq x y z
N ASP A 1 -9.65 1.10 11.96
CA ASP A 1 -9.67 2.36 12.72
C ASP A 1 -8.96 3.43 11.90
N GLY A 2 -8.96 4.68 12.35
CA GLY A 2 -8.21 5.76 11.70
C GLY A 2 -6.70 5.61 11.84
N ALA A 3 -5.97 6.40 11.06
CA ALA A 3 -4.51 6.45 11.05
C ALA A 3 -4.02 7.85 11.45
N ASP A 4 -3.10 7.91 12.43
CA ASP A 4 -2.27 9.09 12.64
C ASP A 4 -1.11 9.07 11.63
N TYR A 5 -1.37 9.60 10.44
CA TYR A 5 -0.44 9.61 9.30
C TYR A 5 0.93 10.17 9.67
N VAL A 6 0.99 11.27 10.42
CA VAL A 6 2.24 11.95 10.75
C VAL A 6 2.95 11.26 11.92
N GLY A 7 2.27 11.05 13.05
CA GLY A 7 2.90 10.59 14.28
C GLY A 7 3.19 9.10 14.30
N THR A 8 2.39 8.28 13.61
CA THR A 8 2.58 6.82 13.56
C THR A 8 3.33 6.39 12.31
N TYR A 9 2.99 6.96 11.14
CA TYR A 9 3.48 6.46 9.85
C TYR A 9 4.51 7.37 9.17
N GLY A 10 4.71 8.59 9.65
CA GLY A 10 5.65 9.53 9.05
C GLY A 10 5.27 9.96 7.62
N VAL A 11 3.98 9.90 7.30
CA VAL A 11 3.42 10.30 6.01
C VAL A 11 2.99 11.77 6.10
N ASN A 12 3.58 12.62 5.26
CA ASN A 12 3.32 14.06 5.25
C ASN A 12 2.98 14.49 3.82
N ALA A 13 1.85 15.16 3.65
CA ALA A 13 1.43 15.74 2.37
C ALA A 13 1.39 17.26 2.46
N GLU A 14 1.97 17.95 1.48
CA GLU A 14 1.95 19.42 1.38
C GLU A 14 1.82 19.84 -0.09
N GLY A 15 0.71 20.51 -0.42
CA GLY A 15 0.42 20.89 -1.81
C GLY A 15 0.37 19.66 -2.72
N SER A 16 1.30 19.59 -3.68
CA SER A 16 1.45 18.47 -4.62
C SER A 16 2.54 17.46 -4.23
N SER A 17 3.11 17.58 -3.02
CA SER A 17 4.20 16.73 -2.53
C SER A 17 3.70 15.71 -1.49
N LEU A 18 4.25 14.50 -1.54
CA LEU A 18 4.08 13.45 -0.55
C LEU A 18 5.45 12.98 -0.08
N LYS A 19 5.72 13.11 1.22
CA LYS A 19 6.95 12.64 1.87
C LYS A 19 6.64 11.43 2.74
N LEU A 20 7.40 10.35 2.53
CA LEU A 20 7.28 9.09 3.25
C LEU A 20 8.58 8.83 4.03
N ASN A 21 8.50 8.84 5.36
CA ASN A 21 9.64 8.45 6.19
C ASN A 21 9.77 6.93 6.26
N PHE A 22 11.01 6.42 6.24
CA PHE A 22 11.25 4.98 6.32
C PHE A 22 10.99 4.43 7.74
N VAL A 23 11.57 5.03 8.78
CA VAL A 23 11.33 4.62 10.18
C VAL A 23 10.64 5.75 10.92
N THR A 24 9.51 5.44 11.55
CA THR A 24 8.79 6.37 12.43
C THR A 24 8.59 5.71 13.79
N THR A 25 9.11 6.35 14.84
CA THR A 25 9.02 5.86 16.22
C THR A 25 7.95 6.64 16.98
N GLY A 26 6.81 5.98 17.21
CA GLY A 26 5.71 6.50 18.04
C GLY A 26 5.46 5.58 19.25
N ALA A 27 4.21 5.18 19.46
CA ALA A 27 3.87 4.15 20.44
C ALA A 27 4.47 2.78 20.09
N ASN A 28 4.62 2.52 18.78
CA ASN A 28 5.36 1.39 18.21
C ASN A 28 6.33 1.93 17.15
N THR A 29 7.30 1.11 16.73
CA THR A 29 8.15 1.41 15.58
C THR A 29 7.45 0.98 14.30
N ASN A 30 7.17 1.93 13.41
CA ASN A 30 6.66 1.68 12.06
C ASN A 30 7.80 1.71 11.04
N VAL A 31 7.75 0.82 10.04
CA VAL A 31 8.71 0.74 8.94
C VAL A 31 7.97 0.82 7.61
N GLY A 32 8.20 1.90 6.86
CA GLY A 32 7.60 2.16 5.55
C GLY A 32 6.11 2.49 5.61
N SER A 33 5.52 2.67 4.43
CA SER A 33 4.08 2.81 4.25
C SER A 33 3.72 2.49 2.79
N ARG A 34 2.46 2.10 2.56
CA ARG A 34 1.84 2.02 1.24
C ARG A 34 0.61 2.91 1.23
N ASN A 35 0.53 3.81 0.26
CA ASN A 35 -0.51 4.83 0.20
C ASN A 35 -1.14 4.82 -1.20
N TYR A 36 -2.43 5.11 -1.27
CA TYR A 36 -3.18 5.17 -2.53
C TYR A 36 -3.68 6.60 -2.75
N LEU A 37 -3.58 7.09 -3.99
CA LEU A 37 -4.16 8.38 -4.35
C LEU A 37 -5.69 8.25 -4.46
N MET A 38 -6.41 9.14 -3.77
CA MET A 38 -7.87 9.13 -3.74
C MET A 38 -8.48 10.25 -4.60
N ALA A 39 -9.62 9.97 -5.23
CA ALA A 39 -10.43 10.96 -5.95
C ALA A 39 -11.47 11.63 -5.04
N SER A 40 -11.91 10.93 -3.99
CA SER A 40 -12.80 11.41 -2.94
C SER A 40 -12.50 10.66 -1.64
N ASP A 41 -13.20 10.95 -0.54
CA ASP A 41 -13.03 10.20 0.72
C ASP A 41 -13.42 8.70 0.62
N ALA A 42 -14.12 8.29 -0.45
CA ALA A 42 -14.66 6.94 -0.60
C ALA A 42 -14.16 6.19 -1.85
N GLU A 43 -13.41 6.83 -2.74
CA GLU A 43 -12.97 6.22 -4.01
C GLU A 43 -11.52 6.57 -4.34
N TYR A 44 -10.76 5.59 -4.82
CA TYR A 44 -9.42 5.77 -5.38
C TYR A 44 -9.46 6.54 -6.70
N GLN A 45 -8.39 7.27 -7.00
CA GLN A 45 -8.21 7.89 -8.30
C GLN A 45 -7.85 6.83 -9.34
N MET A 46 -8.73 6.64 -10.33
CA MET A 46 -8.49 5.70 -11.42
C MET A 46 -7.78 6.39 -12.59
N PHE A 47 -6.76 5.73 -13.14
CA PHE A 47 -5.98 6.21 -14.28
C PHE A 47 -6.16 5.29 -15.50
N LYS A 48 -6.34 5.89 -16.68
CA LYS A 48 -6.37 5.18 -17.97
C LYS A 48 -5.09 5.50 -18.73
N LEU A 49 -4.07 4.68 -18.53
CA LEU A 49 -2.70 4.97 -18.97
C LEU A 49 -2.46 4.78 -20.47
N LEU A 50 -3.25 3.95 -21.15
CA LEU A 50 -3.02 3.64 -22.56
C LEU A 50 -3.09 4.90 -23.43
N ASN A 51 -2.04 5.13 -24.22
CA ASN A 51 -1.85 6.31 -25.08
C ASN A 51 -1.82 7.65 -24.32
N GLN A 52 -1.41 7.64 -23.05
CA GLN A 52 -1.18 8.83 -22.24
C GLN A 52 0.23 8.83 -21.64
N GLU A 53 0.59 9.95 -21.00
CA GLU A 53 1.82 10.07 -20.21
C GLU A 53 1.48 10.24 -18.73
N PHE A 54 2.37 9.75 -17.88
CA PHE A 54 2.35 9.99 -16.44
C PHE A 54 3.72 10.55 -16.03
N THR A 55 3.71 11.67 -15.31
CA THR A 55 4.93 12.40 -14.93
C THR A 55 4.88 12.76 -13.46
N PHE A 56 6.01 12.64 -12.78
CA PHE A 56 6.18 13.04 -11.39
C PHE A 56 7.64 13.44 -11.15
N ASP A 57 7.84 14.29 -10.15
CA ASP A 57 9.17 14.63 -9.64
C ASP A 57 9.44 13.78 -8.39
N VAL A 58 10.68 13.32 -8.20
CA VAL A 58 11.07 12.51 -7.04
C VAL A 58 12.44 12.92 -6.51
N ASP A 59 12.53 13.03 -5.18
CA ASP A 59 13.80 13.23 -4.47
C ASP A 59 14.23 11.93 -3.79
N VAL A 60 15.18 11.22 -4.41
CA VAL A 60 15.79 9.99 -3.89
C VAL A 60 17.10 10.25 -3.14
N SER A 61 17.48 11.51 -2.91
CA SER A 61 18.78 11.85 -2.29
C SER A 61 18.95 11.30 -0.87
N ASN A 62 17.84 10.97 -0.21
CA ASN A 62 17.78 10.39 1.13
C ASN A 62 17.43 8.89 1.15
N LEU A 63 17.46 8.22 -0.01
CA LEU A 63 17.28 6.76 -0.14
C LEU A 63 18.65 6.09 -0.36
N PRO A 64 19.34 5.64 0.70
CA PRO A 64 20.63 4.97 0.56
C PRO A 64 20.45 3.55 0.00
N CYS A 65 21.47 3.07 -0.71
CA CYS A 65 21.58 1.65 -1.02
C CYS A 65 21.62 0.83 0.28
N GLY A 66 20.72 -0.13 0.44
CA GLY A 66 20.70 -1.01 1.61
C GLY A 66 21.73 -2.13 1.48
N ASN A 67 22.47 -2.40 2.56
CA ASN A 67 23.55 -3.40 2.55
C ASN A 67 23.06 -4.86 2.66
N LEU A 68 21.76 -5.08 2.91
CA LEU A 68 21.15 -6.42 3.11
C LEU A 68 19.72 -6.54 2.53
N ALA A 69 18.99 -5.43 2.43
CA ALA A 69 17.81 -5.23 1.58
C ALA A 69 17.76 -3.71 1.29
N GLY A 70 17.75 -3.32 0.01
CA GLY A 70 17.66 -1.92 -0.39
C GLY A 70 16.41 -1.26 0.16
N LEU A 71 16.48 0.03 0.51
CA LEU A 71 15.25 0.82 0.52
C LEU A 71 14.76 0.88 -0.93
N ASN A 72 13.46 0.72 -1.13
CA ASN A 72 12.83 0.88 -2.42
C ASN A 72 11.74 1.95 -2.28
N GLY A 73 11.96 3.09 -2.92
CA GLY A 73 10.90 4.07 -3.15
C GLY A 73 10.10 3.65 -4.38
N ALA A 74 8.90 3.09 -4.17
CA ALA A 74 8.06 2.61 -5.26
C ALA A 74 6.91 3.58 -5.59
N LEU A 75 6.70 3.82 -6.89
CA LEU A 75 5.50 4.44 -7.46
C LEU A 75 5.05 3.59 -8.64
N TYR A 76 3.86 3.01 -8.53
CA TYR A 76 3.36 2.01 -9.46
C TYR A 76 1.82 2.07 -9.53
N PHE A 77 1.27 1.38 -10.53
CA PHE A 77 -0.17 1.24 -10.70
C PHE A 77 -0.58 -0.23 -10.56
N VAL A 78 -1.73 -0.45 -9.95
CA VAL A 78 -2.36 -1.77 -9.82
C VAL A 78 -3.84 -1.69 -10.20
N SER A 79 -4.38 -2.80 -10.71
CA SER A 79 -5.77 -2.88 -11.15
C SER A 79 -6.75 -3.16 -10.01
N MET A 80 -6.78 -2.27 -9.01
CA MET A 80 -7.71 -2.32 -7.87
C MET A 80 -9.09 -1.74 -8.22
N SER A 81 -10.14 -2.21 -7.54
CA SER A 81 -11.48 -1.60 -7.58
C SER A 81 -11.47 -0.21 -6.94
N ALA A 82 -12.12 0.77 -7.58
CA ALA A 82 -12.13 2.16 -7.13
C ALA A 82 -12.68 2.33 -5.70
N ASP A 83 -13.64 1.52 -5.31
CA ASP A 83 -14.26 1.52 -3.97
C ASP A 83 -13.54 0.62 -2.95
N GLY A 84 -12.39 0.04 -3.32
CA GLY A 84 -11.65 -0.90 -2.50
C GLY A 84 -12.35 -2.25 -2.29
N GLY A 85 -13.26 -2.63 -3.20
CA GLY A 85 -14.03 -3.88 -3.15
C GLY A 85 -15.29 -3.79 -2.29
N LEU A 86 -15.74 -2.58 -1.95
CA LEU A 86 -16.90 -2.35 -1.07
C LEU A 86 -18.21 -2.88 -1.69
N SER A 87 -18.41 -2.66 -3.00
CA SER A 87 -19.61 -3.11 -3.72
C SER A 87 -19.61 -4.60 -4.03
N GLU A 88 -18.44 -5.18 -4.28
CA GLU A 88 -18.27 -6.59 -4.64
C GLU A 88 -18.34 -7.51 -3.42
N TYR A 89 -17.80 -7.07 -2.28
CA TYR A 89 -17.70 -7.87 -1.06
C TYR A 89 -18.55 -7.28 0.06
N PRO A 90 -19.80 -7.72 0.27
CA PRO A 90 -20.72 -7.10 1.23
C PRO A 90 -20.23 -7.12 2.68
N THR A 91 -19.28 -7.97 3.04
CA THR A 91 -18.66 -8.01 4.37
C THR A 91 -17.55 -6.98 4.55
N ASN A 92 -16.98 -6.44 3.47
CA ASN A 92 -16.18 -5.24 3.52
C ASN A 92 -17.09 -4.04 3.79
N LYS A 93 -16.92 -3.40 4.94
CA LYS A 93 -17.64 -2.17 5.32
C LYS A 93 -16.73 -0.95 5.40
N ALA A 94 -15.45 -1.11 5.10
CA ALA A 94 -14.44 -0.07 5.22
C ALA A 94 -14.16 0.58 3.86
N GLY A 95 -13.97 -0.21 2.81
CA GLY A 95 -13.74 0.27 1.45
C GLY A 95 -12.46 1.09 1.28
N ALA A 96 -12.37 1.81 0.16
CA ALA A 96 -11.21 2.63 -0.18
C ALA A 96 -10.85 3.68 0.88
N GLN A 97 -11.84 4.19 1.63
CA GLN A 97 -11.63 5.13 2.74
C GLN A 97 -10.61 4.63 3.78
N TYR A 98 -10.52 3.30 3.94
CA TYR A 98 -9.59 2.64 4.87
C TYR A 98 -8.51 1.82 4.14
N GLY A 99 -8.29 2.05 2.85
CA GLY A 99 -7.19 1.43 2.11
C GLY A 99 -7.39 -0.05 1.80
N THR A 100 -8.63 -0.54 1.68
CA THR A 100 -8.89 -1.97 1.38
C THR A 100 -8.73 -2.30 -0.10
N GLY A 101 -8.66 -3.60 -0.41
CA GLY A 101 -8.74 -4.13 -1.77
C GLY A 101 -7.41 -4.18 -2.52
N TYR A 102 -6.28 -4.09 -1.82
CA TYR A 102 -4.96 -4.18 -2.44
C TYR A 102 -4.76 -5.52 -3.15
N CYS A 103 -4.06 -5.46 -4.28
CA CYS A 103 -3.60 -6.58 -5.10
C CYS A 103 -2.38 -6.11 -5.89
N ASP A 104 -1.53 -7.03 -6.32
CA ASP A 104 -0.44 -6.76 -7.27
C ASP A 104 -0.05 -8.06 -8.00
N SER A 105 1.02 -8.02 -8.82
CA SER A 105 1.45 -9.15 -9.64
C SER A 105 2.06 -10.30 -8.84
N GLN A 106 2.44 -10.06 -7.57
CA GLN A 106 3.04 -11.05 -6.67
C GLN A 106 1.97 -11.90 -5.97
N CYS A 107 0.69 -11.58 -6.12
CA CYS A 107 -0.41 -12.25 -5.43
C CYS A 107 -0.21 -12.30 -3.90
N PRO A 108 0.04 -11.16 -3.23
CA PRO A 108 0.52 -11.10 -1.86
C PRO A 108 -0.41 -11.82 -0.87
N GLN A 109 0.19 -12.65 -0.03
CA GLN A 109 -0.49 -13.43 1.00
C GLN A 109 -0.35 -12.82 2.40
N ASP A 110 0.43 -11.75 2.54
CA ASP A 110 0.61 -10.98 3.78
C ASP A 110 -0.53 -9.98 4.04
N ILE A 111 -1.45 -9.83 3.09
CA ILE A 111 -2.62 -8.98 3.23
C ILE A 111 -3.59 -9.59 4.24
N LYS A 112 -3.86 -8.85 5.31
CA LYS A 112 -4.68 -9.29 6.44
C LYS A 112 -6.16 -9.42 6.12
N PHE A 113 -6.66 -8.66 5.14
CA PHE A 113 -8.06 -8.69 4.70
C PHE A 113 -8.13 -8.74 3.18
N ILE A 114 -8.69 -9.82 2.65
CA ILE A 114 -8.86 -10.08 1.21
C ILE A 114 -10.34 -10.39 0.98
N ASP A 115 -10.95 -9.77 -0.03
CA ASP A 115 -12.34 -10.04 -0.45
C ASP A 115 -13.38 -9.94 0.67
N GLY A 116 -13.17 -8.99 1.59
CA GLY A 116 -14.05 -8.76 2.74
C GLY A 116 -13.94 -9.83 3.84
N MET A 117 -12.91 -10.67 3.81
CA MET A 117 -12.62 -11.71 4.81
C MET A 117 -11.24 -11.50 5.43
N ALA A 118 -11.06 -11.94 6.69
CA ALA A 118 -9.76 -11.97 7.32
C ALA A 118 -8.93 -13.15 6.80
N ASN A 119 -7.67 -12.90 6.45
CA ASN A 119 -6.72 -13.91 5.97
C ASN A 119 -6.02 -14.64 7.13
N ILE A 120 -6.80 -15.23 8.04
CA ILE A 120 -6.26 -15.83 9.27
C ILE A 120 -6.00 -17.34 9.16
N GLU A 121 -6.65 -18.01 8.20
CA GLU A 121 -6.48 -19.44 7.99
C GLU A 121 -5.05 -19.74 7.53
N ASP A 122 -4.41 -20.69 8.22
CA ASP A 122 -3.01 -21.10 8.05
C ASP A 122 -1.98 -19.96 8.17
N TRP A 123 -2.31 -18.90 8.92
CA TRP A 123 -1.40 -17.78 9.12
C TRP A 123 -0.06 -18.21 9.75
N THR A 124 1.03 -18.01 9.00
CA THR A 124 2.38 -18.35 9.41
C THR A 124 3.22 -17.08 9.57
N PRO A 125 3.70 -16.75 10.78
CA PRO A 125 4.59 -15.60 10.99
C PRO A 125 5.92 -15.75 10.23
N GLU A 126 6.43 -14.65 9.68
CA GLU A 126 7.75 -14.65 9.04
C GLU A 126 8.87 -14.81 10.08
N SER A 127 9.93 -15.56 9.74
CA SER A 127 11.04 -15.82 10.68
C SER A 127 11.96 -14.61 10.89
N ASN A 128 11.93 -13.64 9.97
CA ASN A 128 12.77 -12.46 9.93
C ASN A 128 12.01 -11.14 10.18
N SER A 129 10.71 -11.20 10.49
CA SER A 129 9.89 -10.03 10.76
C SER A 129 8.92 -10.29 11.91
N ALA A 130 8.85 -9.35 12.86
CA ALA A 130 7.89 -9.42 13.95
C ALA A 130 6.48 -8.92 13.54
N ASN A 131 6.34 -8.34 12.35
CA ASN A 131 5.13 -7.59 11.95
C ASN A 131 4.38 -8.20 10.75
N SER A 132 4.96 -9.21 10.10
CA SER A 132 4.43 -9.85 8.89
C SER A 132 4.32 -11.37 9.06
N GLY A 133 3.52 -11.94 8.17
CA GLY A 133 3.23 -13.36 8.06
C GLY A 133 2.44 -13.55 6.77
N THR A 134 2.14 -14.80 6.42
CA THR A 134 1.33 -15.12 5.25
C THR A 134 0.16 -16.01 5.64
N GLY A 135 -1.01 -15.75 5.05
CA GLY A 135 -2.20 -16.61 5.18
C GLY A 135 -2.40 -17.50 3.94
N SER A 136 -3.49 -18.26 3.95
CA SER A 136 -3.85 -19.16 2.84
C SER A 136 -4.36 -18.43 1.58
N MET A 137 -4.86 -17.19 1.71
CA MET A 137 -5.34 -16.39 0.58
C MET A 137 -4.25 -15.46 0.06
N GLY A 138 -4.23 -15.26 -1.27
CA GLY A 138 -3.47 -14.21 -1.95
C GLY A 138 -4.38 -13.37 -2.84
N THR A 139 -3.95 -12.15 -3.18
CA THR A 139 -4.75 -11.18 -3.93
C THR A 139 -3.99 -10.70 -5.17
N CYS A 140 -4.43 -11.11 -6.36
CA CYS A 140 -3.70 -10.93 -7.62
C CYS A 140 -4.35 -9.88 -8.51
N CYS A 141 -3.57 -9.02 -9.15
CA CYS A 141 -4.03 -8.21 -10.28
C CYS A 141 -2.86 -7.73 -11.15
N ASP A 142 -3.17 -7.09 -12.28
CA ASP A 142 -2.16 -6.48 -13.14
C ASP A 142 -1.45 -5.33 -12.40
N GLU A 143 -0.13 -5.25 -12.58
CA GLU A 143 0.77 -4.26 -11.99
C GLU A 143 1.61 -3.60 -13.08
N MET A 144 1.85 -2.30 -12.94
CA MET A 144 2.73 -1.52 -13.79
C MET A 144 3.66 -0.67 -12.92
N ASP A 145 4.88 -1.17 -12.74
CA ASP A 145 5.94 -0.50 -11.99
C ASP A 145 6.54 0.65 -12.81
N ILE A 146 6.12 1.87 -12.50
CA ILE A 146 6.65 3.08 -13.16
C ILE A 146 8.01 3.43 -12.59
N TRP A 147 8.19 3.25 -11.28
CA TRP A 147 9.40 3.62 -10.58
C TRP A 147 9.63 2.76 -9.35
N GLU A 148 10.79 2.11 -9.30
CA GLU A 148 11.35 1.45 -8.12
C GLU A 148 12.84 1.80 -8.08
N ALA A 149 13.31 2.42 -7.00
CA ALA A 149 14.69 2.90 -6.86
C ALA A 149 15.17 2.98 -5.42
#